data_AF-A0AA96JNT0-F1
#
_entry.id   AF-A0AA96JNT0-F1
#
_cell.length_a   1.000
_cell.length_b   1.000
_cell.length_c   1.000
_cell.angle_alpha   90.00
_cell.angle_beta   90.00
_cell.angle_gamma   90.00
#
_symmetry.space_group_name_H-M   'P 1'
#
loop_
_entity.id
_entity.type
_entity.pdbx_description
1 polymer ?
#
loop_
_entity_poly.entity_id
_entity_poly.type
_entity_poly.pdbx_seq_one_letter_code
_entity_poly.pdbx_strand_id
1 'polypeptide(L)' 'MKLTELDSSCDNGPCPTIYATDTGELVVQGFKVDDPEALAMMQLPDTETAVRIPIDLLTRVARDHLS' A
#
# COMPACT_ATOMS: atom_id res chain seq x y z
N MET A 1 -1.65 -1.94 17.64
CA MET A 1 -0.94 -2.19 16.38
C MET A 1 0.38 -1.45 16.42
N LYS A 2 1.47 -2.17 16.20
CA LYS A 2 2.81 -1.61 15.96
C LYS A 2 3.15 -1.78 14.49
N LEU A 3 3.81 -0.80 13.90
CA LEU A 3 4.21 -0.81 12.49
C LEU A 3 5.73 -0.84 12.37
N THR A 4 6.23 -1.67 11.46
CA THR A 4 7.62 -1.69 11.03
C THR A 4 7.66 -1.36 9.54
N GLU A 5 8.37 -0.31 9.15
CA GLU A 5 8.56 0.03 7.73
C GLU A 5 9.38 -1.06 7.04
N LEU A 6 8.89 -1.52 5.89
CA LEU A 6 9.58 -2.50 5.05
C LEU A 6 10.37 -1.80 3.95
N ASP A 7 9.71 -0.93 3.18
CA ASP A 7 10.34 -0.12 2.14
C ASP A 7 9.44 1.08 1.77
N SER A 8 10.04 2.10 1.14
CA SER A 8 9.36 3.28 0.61
C SER A 8 9.89 3.68 -0.77
N SER A 9 9.06 4.34 -1.57
CA SER A 9 9.43 4.82 -2.92
C SER A 9 9.36 6.34 -2.96
N CYS A 10 10.49 7.00 -2.73
CA CYS A 10 10.57 8.46 -2.74
C CYS A 10 11.07 8.98 -4.10
N ASP A 11 10.15 9.17 -5.06
CA ASP A 11 10.40 9.93 -6.28
C ASP A 11 9.61 11.25 -6.22
N ASN A 12 10.30 12.37 -5.97
CA ASN A 12 9.80 13.76 -5.97
C ASN A 12 8.26 13.90 -5.71
N GLY A 13 7.81 13.56 -4.50
CA GLY A 13 6.40 13.53 -4.10
C GLY A 13 6.18 12.84 -2.75
N PRO A 14 4.92 12.66 -2.28
CA PRO A 14 4.65 11.86 -1.08
C PRO A 14 5.07 10.41 -1.34
N CYS A 15 5.87 9.84 -0.45
CA CYS A 15 6.46 8.50 -0.64
C CYS A 15 5.44 7.42 -0.28
N PRO A 16 5.02 6.56 -1.23
CA PRO A 16 4.31 5.33 -0.92
C PRO A 16 5.21 4.41 -0.09
N THR A 17 4.62 3.75 0.91
CA THR A 17 5.34 2.98 1.92
C THR A 17 4.55 1.75 2.31
N ILE A 18 5.24 0.62 2.50
CA ILE A 18 4.63 -0.61 3.01
C ILE A 18 5.18 -0.88 4.41
N TYR A 19 4.28 -1.15 5.35
CA TYR A 19 4.59 -1.49 6.73
C TYR A 19 4.12 -2.92 7.04
N ALA A 20 4.87 -3.65 7.85
CA ALA A 20 4.38 -4.86 8.51
C ALA A 20 3.74 -4.50 9.87
N THR A 21 2.65 -5.18 10.21
CA THR A 21 2.06 -5.14 11.54
C THR A 21 2.68 -6.21 12.45
N ASP A 22 2.59 -6.02 13.76
CA ASP A 22 2.91 -7.05 14.74
C ASP A 22 1.90 -8.22 14.78
N THR A 23 0.84 -8.14 13.97
CA THR A 23 -0.24 -9.13 13.86
C THR A 23 -0.20 -9.96 12.56
N GLY A 24 0.76 -9.70 11.67
CA GLY A 24 1.01 -10.50 10.47
C GLY A 24 0.34 -10.01 9.19
N GLU A 25 -0.19 -8.78 9.19
CA GLU A 25 -0.72 -8.11 8.00
C GLU A 25 0.22 -6.99 7.52
N LEU A 26 -0.08 -6.44 6.35
CA LEU A 26 0.58 -5.26 5.82
C LEU A 26 -0.34 -4.05 5.88
N VAL A 27 0.23 -2.89 6.20
CA VAL A 27 -0.40 -1.58 6.02
C VAL A 27 0.28 -0.87 4.86
N VAL A 28 -0.50 -0.41 3.90
CA VAL A 28 0.01 0.21 2.67
C VAL A 28 -0.39 1.69 2.64
N GLN A 29 0.60 2.57 2.57
CA GLN A 29 0.44 3.98 2.26
C GLN A 29 0.67 4.20 0.77
N GLY A 30 -0.22 4.95 0.13
CA GLY A 30 -0.09 5.31 -1.28
C GLY A 30 -0.98 6.48 -1.67
N PHE A 31 -1.15 6.67 -2.98
CA PHE A 31 -2.02 7.71 -3.53
C PHE A 31 -3.47 7.22 -3.54
N LYS A 32 -4.39 7.94 -2.89
CA LYS A 32 -5.81 7.56 -2.86
C LYS A 32 -6.36 7.39 -4.28
N VAL A 33 -7.11 6.31 -4.51
CA VAL A 33 -7.90 6.16 -5.74
C VAL A 33 -9.16 7.00 -5.60
N ASP A 34 -9.34 7.96 -6.50
CA ASP A 34 -10.49 8.88 -6.57
C ASP A 34 -11.32 8.73 -7.86
N ASP A 35 -10.87 7.88 -8.79
CA ASP A 35 -11.58 7.53 -10.01
C ASP A 35 -12.88 6.74 -9.70
N PRO A 36 -14.07 7.31 -9.98
CA PRO A 36 -15.35 6.66 -9.67
C PRO A 36 -15.58 5.36 -10.43
N GLU A 37 -15.08 5.23 -11.68
CA GLU A 37 -15.25 4.01 -12.46
C GLU A 37 -14.42 2.88 -11.87
N ALA A 38 -13.15 3.18 -11.52
CA ALA A 38 -12.27 2.22 -10.86
C ALA A 38 -12.83 1.78 -9.50
N LEU A 39 -13.36 2.71 -8.70
CA LEU A 39 -13.97 2.41 -7.40
C LEU A 39 -15.25 1.56 -7.56
N ALA A 40 -16.09 1.85 -8.55
CA ALA A 40 -17.30 1.07 -8.82
C ALA A 40 -17.00 -0.38 -9.22
N MET A 41 -15.88 -0.63 -9.92
CA MET A 41 -15.43 -1.98 -10.25
C MET A 41 -15.00 -2.79 -9.02
N MET A 42 -14.49 -2.14 -7.97
CA MET A 42 -14.02 -2.79 -6.76
C MET A 42 -15.13 -3.10 -5.74
N GLN A 43 -16.28 -2.42 -5.84
CA GLN A 43 -17.41 -2.57 -4.91
C GLN A 43 -17.00 -2.43 -3.43
N LEU A 44 -16.11 -1.47 -3.13
CA LEU A 44 -15.56 -1.28 -1.79
C LEU A 44 -16.67 -0.88 -0.80
N PRO A 45 -16.79 -1.55 0.37
CA PRO A 45 -17.62 -1.06 1.45
C PRO A 45 -17.02 0.23 2.06
N ASP A 46 -17.84 0.99 2.78
CA ASP A 46 -17.44 2.25 3.42
C ASP A 46 -16.27 2.11 4.42
N THR A 47 -16.01 0.90 4.88
CA THR A 47 -14.90 0.56 5.80
C THR A 47 -13.58 0.28 5.08
N GLU A 48 -13.55 0.29 3.74
CA GLU A 48 -12.38 -0.02 2.93
C GLU A 48 -11.94 1.20 2.10
N THR A 49 -10.67 1.20 1.69
CA THR A 49 -10.11 2.21 0.80
C THR A 49 -9.09 1.58 -0.13
N ALA A 50 -8.93 2.16 -1.32
CA ALA A 50 -7.89 1.79 -2.27
C ALA A 50 -6.84 2.88 -2.40
N VAL A 51 -5.58 2.46 -2.51
CA VAL A 51 -4.44 3.33 -2.82
C VAL A 51 -3.64 2.74 -3.98
N ARG A 52 -3.02 3.61 -4.77
CA ARG A 52 -2.03 3.27 -5.79
C ARG A 52 -0.63 3.35 -5.20
N ILE A 53 0.20 2.36 -5.51
CA ILE A 53 1.63 2.33 -5.22
C ILE A 53 2.42 1.89 -6.47
N PRO A 54 3.72 2.21 -6.60
CA PRO A 54 4.57 1.66 -7.64
C PRO A 54 4.70 0.13 -7.52
N ILE A 55 4.63 -0.58 -8.65
CA ILE A 55 4.79 -2.05 -8.67
C ILE A 55 6.16 -2.47 -8.13
N ASP A 56 7.20 -1.69 -8.45
CA ASP A 56 8.56 -1.99 -7.99
C ASP A 56 8.69 -1.95 -6.47
N LEU A 57 7.93 -1.08 -5.79
CA LEU A 57 7.89 -1.05 -4.32
C LEU A 57 7.36 -2.37 -3.76
N LEU A 58 6.20 -2.83 -4.24
CA LEU A 58 5.63 -4.12 -3.81
C LEU A 58 6.57 -5.29 -4.13
N THR A 59 7.19 -5.26 -5.30
CA THR A 59 8.09 -6.33 -5.76
C THR A 59 9.34 -6.41 -4.89
N ARG A 60 9.94 -5.28 -4.51
CA ARG A 60 11.09 -5.25 -3.58
C ARG A 60 10.70 -5.78 -2.21
N VAL A 61 9.59 -5.30 -1.65
CA VAL A 61 9.10 -5.79 -0.35
C VAL A 61 8.84 -7.29 -0.36
N ALA A 62 8.18 -7.81 -1.40
CA ALA A 62 7.92 -9.24 -1.51
C ALA A 62 9.21 -10.06 -1.58
N ARG A 63 10.20 -9.60 -2.35
CA ARG A 63 11.50 -10.28 -2.50
C ARG A 63 12.32 -10.26 -1.21
N ASP A 64 12.37 -9.11 -0.55
CA ASP A 64 13.36 -8.84 0.50
C ASP A 64 12.81 -9.12 1.92
N HIS A 65 11.48 -9.18 2.09
CA HIS A 65 10.83 -9.28 3.41
C HIS A 65 9.75 -10.37 3.56
N LEU A 66 9.21 -10.95 2.48
CA LEU A 66 8.05 -11.88 2.56
C LEU A 66 8.37 -13.33 2.18
N SER A 67 9.64 -13.75 2.29
CA SER A 67 10.12 -15.11 1.97
C SER A 67 9.95 -16.11 3.12
#